data_AF-A0A3N7DQE9-F1
#
_entry.id   AF-A0A3N7DQE9-F1
#
_cell.length_a   1.000
_cell.length_b   1.000
_cell.length_c   1.000
_cell.angle_alpha   90.00
_cell.angle_beta   90.00
_cell.angle_gamma   90.00
#
_symmetry.space_group_name_H-M   'P 1'
#
loop_
_entity.id
_entity.type
_entity.pdbx_description
1 polymer ?
#
loop_
_entity_poly.entity_id
_entity_poly.type
_entity_poly.pdbx_seq_one_letter_code
_entity_poly.pdbx_strand_id
1 'polypeptide(L)'
;MASKLNNKDLQSVFGVFVEQDGINDFLSFPKRKASQEHSWPEVNGKDIDLTNPTFESRQFTLKCVLTAYGDSEQQRNENFWQLYNGLFTELSGQGVHELYLDSIDKTYTVFYVDQQGANKVTHEEDRMIIKFDLLFEETDPFTNIQKVYLVDQDGIFLVA
;
A
#
# COMPACT_ATOMS: atom_id res chain seq x y z
N MET A 1 3.72 6.91 -15.46
CA MET A 1 2.71 7.84 -14.87
C MET A 1 3.16 8.12 -13.44
N ALA A 2 2.57 9.07 -12.71
CA ALA A 2 2.93 9.24 -11.29
C ALA A 2 1.97 8.44 -10.40
N SER A 3 2.43 7.98 -9.24
CA SER A 3 1.58 7.39 -8.21
C SER A 3 0.55 8.41 -7.69
N LYS A 4 -0.67 7.95 -7.39
CA LYS A 4 -1.82 8.81 -7.02
C LYS A 4 -2.55 8.32 -5.77
N LEU A 5 -3.11 9.25 -5.01
CA LEU A 5 -4.04 9.01 -3.93
C LEU A 5 -5.36 9.71 -4.24
N ASN A 6 -6.48 8.98 -4.32
CA ASN A 6 -7.80 9.51 -4.67
C ASN A 6 -7.78 10.40 -5.93
N ASN A 7 -7.12 9.91 -6.98
CA ASN A 7 -6.90 10.62 -8.25
C ASN A 7 -6.03 11.91 -8.16
N LYS A 8 -5.37 12.17 -7.02
CA LYS A 8 -4.40 13.26 -6.85
C LYS A 8 -2.97 12.71 -6.93
N ASP A 9 -2.14 13.30 -7.78
CA ASP A 9 -0.74 12.90 -7.92
C ASP A 9 0.04 13.13 -6.61
N LEU A 10 0.68 12.09 -6.10
CA LEU A 10 1.43 12.15 -4.83
C LEU A 10 2.55 13.18 -4.87
N GLN A 11 3.28 13.23 -5.99
CA GLN A 11 4.43 14.11 -6.15
C GLN A 11 4.02 15.58 -6.32
N SER A 12 3.10 15.87 -7.24
CA SER A 12 2.79 17.26 -7.59
C SER A 12 1.89 17.95 -6.57
N VAL A 13 1.01 17.19 -5.90
CA VAL A 13 0.06 17.74 -4.93
C VAL A 13 0.63 17.72 -3.51
N PHE A 14 1.30 16.63 -3.14
CA PHE A 14 1.77 16.42 -1.76
C PHE A 14 3.29 16.41 -1.60
N GLY A 15 4.06 16.56 -2.69
CA GLY A 15 5.53 16.50 -2.63
C GLY A 15 6.06 15.13 -2.24
N VAL A 16 5.23 14.08 -2.33
CA VAL A 16 5.55 12.72 -1.89
C VAL A 16 6.05 11.87 -3.06
N PHE A 17 7.16 11.19 -2.82
CA PHE A 17 7.75 10.20 -3.69
C PHE A 17 7.70 8.83 -2.99
N VAL A 18 7.40 7.79 -3.75
CA VAL A 18 7.49 6.41 -3.28
C VAL A 18 8.91 5.90 -3.51
N GLU A 19 9.54 5.30 -2.49
CA GLU A 19 10.88 4.72 -2.65
C GLU A 19 10.84 3.50 -3.60
N GLN A 20 11.95 3.23 -4.30
CA GLN A 20 12.01 2.18 -5.33
C GLN A 20 11.64 0.78 -4.79
N ASP A 21 12.08 0.47 -3.57
CA ASP A 21 11.78 -0.74 -2.81
C ASP A 21 10.63 -0.54 -1.79
N GLY A 22 9.96 0.61 -1.85
CA GLY A 22 8.92 1.04 -0.92
C GLY A 22 7.57 0.37 -1.11
N ILE A 23 7.42 -0.53 -2.08
CA ILE A 23 6.14 -1.19 -2.44
C ILE A 23 6.17 -2.72 -2.34
N ASN A 24 7.24 -3.32 -1.81
CA ASN A 24 7.41 -4.78 -1.85
C ASN A 24 6.24 -5.54 -1.20
N ASP A 25 5.65 -4.99 -0.13
CA ASP A 25 4.51 -5.61 0.55
C ASP A 25 3.27 -5.72 -0.35
N PHE A 26 3.07 -4.77 -1.27
CA PHE A 26 1.93 -4.73 -2.19
C PHE A 26 1.97 -5.85 -3.25
N LEU A 27 3.14 -6.47 -3.44
CA LEU A 27 3.33 -7.61 -4.34
C LEU A 27 2.98 -8.96 -3.69
N SER A 28 2.88 -9.00 -2.36
CA SER A 28 2.70 -10.25 -1.61
C SER A 28 1.27 -10.78 -1.72
N PHE A 29 1.11 -12.07 -1.99
CA PHE A 29 -0.20 -12.73 -2.00
C PHE A 29 -0.79 -12.80 -0.57
N PRO A 30 -2.12 -12.66 -0.39
CA PRO A 30 -2.71 -12.68 0.94
C PRO A 30 -2.54 -14.04 1.61
N LYS A 31 -2.41 -14.00 2.92
CA LYS A 31 -2.39 -15.22 3.73
C LYS A 31 -3.77 -15.87 3.72
N ARG A 32 -3.81 -17.19 3.58
CA ARG A 32 -5.05 -17.96 3.62
C ARG A 32 -5.60 -17.96 5.06
N LYS A 33 -6.90 -17.71 5.21
CA LYS A 33 -7.60 -17.92 6.48
C LYS A 33 -7.56 -19.40 6.85
N ALA A 34 -7.49 -19.70 8.14
CA ALA A 34 -7.57 -21.07 8.60
C ALA A 34 -8.90 -21.70 8.16
N SER A 35 -8.81 -22.78 7.38
CA SER A 35 -9.95 -23.65 7.08
C SER A 35 -10.34 -24.44 8.33
N GLN A 36 -11.60 -24.86 8.40
CA GLN A 36 -12.02 -25.84 9.39
C GLN A 36 -11.20 -27.12 9.18
N GLU A 37 -10.55 -27.59 10.24
CA GLU A 37 -9.79 -28.85 10.23
C GLU A 37 -10.24 -29.78 11.35
N HIS A 38 -10.17 -31.07 11.08
CA HIS A 38 -10.35 -32.13 12.06
C HIS A 38 -9.12 -33.03 12.07
N SER A 39 -8.58 -33.27 13.25
CA SER A 39 -7.46 -34.18 13.48
C SER A 39 -7.85 -35.12 14.62
N TRP A 40 -8.16 -36.36 14.25
CA TRP A 40 -8.54 -37.40 15.20
C TRP A 40 -7.31 -38.22 15.61
N PRO A 41 -7.08 -38.48 16.91
CA PRO A 41 -5.91 -39.23 17.37
C PRO A 41 -5.79 -40.63 16.76
N GLU A 42 -6.91 -41.23 16.37
CA GLU A 42 -6.97 -42.59 15.84
C GLU A 42 -6.62 -42.70 14.35
N VAL A 43 -6.50 -41.57 13.63
CA VAL A 43 -6.29 -41.53 12.17
C VAL A 43 -5.04 -40.73 11.83
N ASN A 44 -4.25 -41.24 10.89
CA ASN A 44 -3.11 -40.49 10.37
C ASN A 44 -3.58 -39.30 9.53
N GLY A 45 -3.06 -38.11 9.84
CA GLY A 45 -3.28 -36.90 9.06
C GLY A 45 -4.37 -35.99 9.62
N LYS A 46 -4.88 -35.12 8.74
CA LYS A 46 -5.92 -34.14 9.05
C LYS A 46 -6.92 -34.08 7.90
N ASP A 47 -8.18 -33.91 8.25
CA ASP A 47 -9.24 -33.56 7.30
C ASP A 47 -9.41 -32.04 7.32
N ILE A 48 -9.38 -31.40 6.14
CA ILE A 48 -9.40 -29.93 6.02
C ILE A 48 -10.46 -29.56 5.00
N ASP A 49 -11.36 -28.66 5.36
CA ASP A 49 -12.35 -28.14 4.42
C ASP A 49 -11.68 -27.19 3.39
N LEU A 50 -11.65 -27.64 2.14
CA LEU A 50 -11.09 -26.90 1.00
C LEU A 50 -12.16 -26.37 0.05
N THR A 51 -13.45 -26.47 0.39
CA THR A 51 -14.55 -26.12 -0.53
C THR A 51 -14.61 -24.63 -0.86
N ASN A 52 -14.32 -23.75 0.10
CA ASN A 52 -14.33 -22.30 -0.10
C ASN A 52 -13.13 -21.61 0.58
N PRO A 53 -11.94 -21.60 -0.04
CA PRO A 53 -10.78 -20.93 0.52
C PRO A 53 -11.02 -19.43 0.63
N THR A 54 -10.83 -18.89 1.84
CA THR A 54 -10.88 -17.45 2.11
C THR A 54 -9.52 -16.93 2.56
N PHE A 55 -9.32 -15.62 2.50
CA PHE A 55 -8.03 -14.97 2.76
C PHE A 55 -8.15 -13.90 3.86
N GLU A 56 -7.05 -13.69 4.56
CA GLU A 56 -6.90 -12.66 5.60
C GLU A 56 -6.81 -11.27 4.95
N SER A 57 -7.17 -10.23 5.71
CA SER A 57 -6.83 -8.86 5.30
C SER A 57 -5.32 -8.71 5.25
N ARG A 58 -4.85 -7.73 4.47
CA ARG A 58 -3.42 -7.45 4.32
C ARG A 58 -3.13 -6.03 4.74
N GLN A 59 -2.08 -5.90 5.53
CA GLN A 59 -1.45 -4.62 5.79
C GLN A 59 -0.24 -4.48 4.87
N PHE A 60 -0.05 -3.28 4.32
CA PHE A 60 1.05 -2.92 3.44
C PHE A 60 1.79 -1.72 4.01
N THR A 61 3.10 -1.74 3.89
CA THR A 61 3.95 -0.59 4.20
C THR A 61 4.33 0.10 2.90
N LEU A 62 3.95 1.37 2.75
CA LEU A 62 4.41 2.23 1.66
C LEU A 62 5.50 3.17 2.17
N LYS A 63 6.74 2.99 1.70
CA LYS A 63 7.85 3.87 2.08
C LYS A 63 7.84 5.14 1.24
N CYS A 64 7.82 6.28 1.91
CA CYS A 64 7.62 7.58 1.30
C CYS A 64 8.74 8.58 1.65
N VAL A 65 9.01 9.47 0.71
CA VAL A 65 9.88 10.64 0.86
C VAL A 65 9.07 11.88 0.53
N LEU A 66 8.90 12.80 1.48
CA LEU A 66 8.31 14.10 1.23
C LEU A 66 9.43 15.13 1.06
N THR A 67 9.42 15.82 -0.09
CA THR A 67 10.35 16.91 -0.39
C THR A 67 9.60 18.23 -0.52
N ALA A 68 9.98 19.20 0.30
CA ALA A 68 9.46 20.57 0.24
C ALA A 68 10.59 21.54 -0.14
N TYR A 69 10.31 22.45 -1.07
CA TYR A 69 11.27 23.45 -1.56
C TYR A 69 10.97 24.83 -0.98
N GLY A 70 11.99 25.68 -0.90
CA GLY A 70 11.83 27.10 -0.60
C GLY A 70 13.15 27.85 -0.59
N ASP A 71 13.13 29.11 -1.03
CA ASP A 71 14.34 29.95 -1.14
C ASP A 71 14.79 30.51 0.23
N SER A 72 13.94 30.39 1.24
CA SER A 72 14.22 30.76 2.64
C SER A 72 13.72 29.68 3.58
N GLU A 73 14.26 29.66 4.81
CA GLU A 73 13.83 28.72 5.85
C GLU A 73 12.33 28.82 6.16
N GLN A 74 11.79 30.04 6.23
CA GLN A 74 10.37 30.27 6.50
C GLN A 74 9.49 29.67 5.38
N GLN A 75 9.78 29.99 4.12
CA GLN A 75 9.01 29.48 2.98
C GLN A 75 9.07 27.96 2.88
N ARG A 76 10.24 27.36 3.11
CA ARG A 76 10.42 25.92 3.07
C ARG A 76 9.65 25.21 4.19
N ASN A 77 9.66 25.76 5.40
CA ASN A 77 8.91 25.21 6.53
C ASN A 77 7.38 25.33 6.30
N GLU A 78 6.91 26.45 5.76
CA GLU A 78 5.50 26.63 5.41
C GLU A 78 5.06 25.67 4.31
N ASN A 79 5.84 25.56 3.22
CA ASN A 79 5.56 24.63 2.14
C ASN A 79 5.50 23.18 2.65
N PHE A 80 6.44 22.78 3.51
CA PHE A 80 6.38 21.46 4.13
C PHE A 80 5.08 21.22 4.87
N TRP A 81 4.67 22.12 5.77
CA TRP A 81 3.45 21.91 6.55
C TRP A 81 2.21 21.93 5.66
N GLN A 82 2.19 22.71 4.59
CA GLN A 82 1.11 22.69 3.60
C GLN A 82 1.01 21.32 2.91
N LEU A 83 2.13 20.80 2.40
CA LEU A 83 2.18 19.49 1.73
C LEU A 83 1.83 18.34 2.68
N TYR A 84 2.44 18.35 3.87
CA TYR A 84 2.23 17.35 4.91
C TYR A 84 0.77 17.35 5.39
N ASN A 85 0.23 18.50 5.78
CA ASN A 85 -1.16 18.59 6.22
C ASN A 85 -2.15 18.28 5.09
N GLY A 86 -1.81 18.64 3.84
CA GLY A 86 -2.61 18.28 2.67
C GLY A 86 -2.73 16.76 2.50
N LEU A 87 -1.60 16.04 2.59
CA LEU A 87 -1.57 14.58 2.54
C LEU A 87 -2.43 13.96 3.65
N PHE A 88 -2.22 14.37 4.90
CA PHE A 88 -2.95 13.79 6.03
C PHE A 88 -4.40 14.21 6.09
N THR A 89 -4.78 15.36 5.54
CA THR A 89 -6.19 15.72 5.36
C THR A 89 -6.86 14.76 4.38
N GLU A 90 -6.18 14.40 3.29
CA GLU A 90 -6.69 13.43 2.33
C GLU A 90 -6.83 12.04 2.94
N LEU A 91 -5.79 11.58 3.66
CA LEU A 91 -5.78 10.28 4.35
C LEU A 91 -6.72 10.21 5.56
N SER A 92 -7.10 11.35 6.14
CA SER A 92 -8.10 11.42 7.22
C SER A 92 -9.53 11.52 6.69
N GLY A 93 -9.71 11.47 5.36
CA GLY A 93 -11.01 11.43 4.72
C GLY A 93 -11.84 10.22 5.17
N GLN A 94 -13.17 10.31 5.00
CA GLN A 94 -14.05 9.20 5.34
C GLN A 94 -13.91 8.05 4.32
N GLY A 95 -13.78 6.82 4.82
CA GLY A 95 -13.91 5.60 4.03
C GLY A 95 -12.57 5.03 3.54
N VAL A 96 -12.62 4.38 2.38
CA VAL A 96 -11.45 3.81 1.70
C VAL A 96 -10.90 4.81 0.70
N HIS A 97 -9.61 4.68 0.42
CA HIS A 97 -8.85 5.47 -0.54
C HIS A 97 -8.42 4.62 -1.73
N GLU A 98 -8.37 5.26 -2.89
CA GLU A 98 -7.79 4.67 -4.11
C GLU A 98 -6.31 5.05 -4.18
N LEU A 99 -5.43 4.07 -3.99
CA LEU A 99 -3.98 4.22 -4.09
C LEU A 99 -3.50 3.60 -5.41
N TYR A 100 -3.18 4.44 -6.39
CA TYR A 100 -2.54 4.01 -7.62
C TYR A 100 -1.02 4.06 -7.48
N LEU A 101 -0.37 2.93 -7.79
CA LEU A 101 1.08 2.79 -7.79
C LEU A 101 1.57 2.66 -9.23
N ASP A 102 2.34 3.63 -9.68
CA ASP A 102 2.81 3.70 -11.07
C ASP A 102 3.87 2.65 -11.41
N SER A 103 4.69 2.27 -10.43
CA SER A 103 5.76 1.28 -10.60
C SER A 103 5.25 -0.12 -10.95
N ILE A 104 4.00 -0.43 -10.61
CA ILE A 104 3.35 -1.73 -10.86
C ILE A 104 2.04 -1.61 -11.65
N ASP A 105 1.65 -0.39 -12.03
CA ASP A 105 0.43 -0.06 -12.78
C ASP A 105 -0.84 -0.69 -12.18
N LYS A 106 -1.03 -0.53 -10.86
CA LYS A 106 -2.16 -1.10 -10.11
C LYS A 106 -2.78 -0.07 -9.16
N THR A 107 -4.09 -0.17 -8.98
CA THR A 107 -4.88 0.65 -8.06
C THR A 107 -5.40 -0.20 -6.91
N TYR A 108 -4.99 0.12 -5.69
CA TYR A 108 -5.44 -0.55 -4.48
C TYR A 108 -6.55 0.25 -3.80
N THR A 109 -7.55 -0.44 -3.27
CA THR A 109 -8.56 0.17 -2.39
C THR A 109 -8.16 -0.12 -0.94
N VAL A 110 -7.70 0.91 -0.24
CA VAL A 110 -7.04 0.78 1.07
C VAL A 110 -7.58 1.79 2.07
N PHE A 111 -7.41 1.54 3.37
CA PHE A 111 -7.58 2.57 4.39
C PHE A 111 -6.25 2.84 5.09
N TYR A 112 -6.05 4.11 5.46
CA TYR A 112 -4.87 4.52 6.22
C TYR A 112 -4.96 4.02 7.66
N VAL A 113 -3.87 3.43 8.16
CA VAL A 113 -3.79 2.87 9.51
C VAL A 113 -2.88 3.71 10.38
N ASP A 114 -1.64 3.95 9.94
CA ASP A 114 -0.61 4.58 10.76
C ASP A 114 0.51 5.19 9.92
N GLN A 115 1.24 6.14 10.50
CA GLN A 115 2.49 6.67 9.98
C GLN A 115 3.62 6.25 10.91
N GLN A 116 4.64 5.60 10.36
CA GLN A 116 5.78 5.10 11.11
C GLN A 116 7.11 5.65 10.59
N GLY A 117 8.15 5.53 11.40
CA GLY A 117 9.53 5.80 10.96
C GLY A 117 9.78 7.24 10.46
N ALA A 118 9.00 8.22 10.91
CA ALA A 118 9.13 9.60 10.47
C ALA A 118 10.48 10.20 10.91
N ASN A 119 11.36 10.45 9.94
CA ASN A 119 12.69 10.95 10.16
C ASN A 119 13.01 12.08 9.19
N LYS A 120 13.41 13.23 9.74
CA LYS A 120 13.96 14.34 8.94
C LYS A 120 15.36 13.94 8.47
N VAL A 121 15.55 13.81 7.16
CA VAL A 121 16.80 13.27 6.58
C VAL A 121 17.82 14.37 6.33
N THR A 122 17.41 15.54 5.82
CA THR A 122 18.36 16.56 5.41
C THR A 122 17.89 17.99 5.67
N HIS A 123 18.87 18.88 5.78
CA HIS A 123 18.78 20.33 5.75
C HIS A 123 19.70 20.85 4.62
N GLU A 124 19.32 20.63 3.37
CA GLU A 124 19.92 21.40 2.27
C GLU A 124 19.34 22.83 2.33
N GLU A 125 20.07 23.81 1.79
CA GLU A 125 19.66 25.22 1.93
C GLU A 125 18.27 25.49 1.35
N ASP A 126 17.93 24.82 0.24
CA ASP A 126 16.72 25.05 -0.57
C ASP A 126 15.61 24.00 -0.38
N ARG A 127 15.87 22.89 0.33
CA ARG A 127 14.89 21.81 0.48
C ARG A 127 14.92 21.08 1.81
N MET A 128 13.73 20.67 2.25
CA MET A 128 13.52 19.83 3.42
C MET A 128 13.01 18.47 2.96
N ILE A 129 13.67 17.42 3.45
CA ILE A 129 13.36 16.04 3.09
C ILE A 129 13.02 15.28 4.37
N ILE A 130 11.85 14.65 4.38
CA ILE A 130 11.42 13.74 5.44
C ILE A 130 11.12 12.38 4.82
N LYS A 131 11.60 11.33 5.47
CA LYS A 131 11.24 9.94 5.18
C LYS A 131 10.25 9.44 6.21
N PHE A 132 9.27 8.67 5.77
CA PHE A 132 8.31 8.01 6.64
C PHE A 132 7.65 6.85 5.90
N ASP A 133 7.05 5.96 6.67
CA ASP A 133 6.29 4.83 6.18
C ASP A 133 4.81 5.08 6.43
N LEU A 134 3.98 4.76 5.44
CA LEU A 134 2.52 4.76 5.56
C LEU A 134 2.04 3.32 5.61
N LEU A 135 1.35 2.95 6.69
CA LEU A 135 0.69 1.67 6.80
C LEU A 135 -0.73 1.79 6.26
N PHE A 136 -1.03 0.92 5.31
CA PHE A 136 -2.34 0.78 4.69
C PHE A 136 -2.87 -0.62 4.95
N GLU A 137 -4.19 -0.77 5.03
CA GLU A 137 -4.81 -2.08 5.04
C GLU A 137 -5.90 -2.17 3.96
N GLU A 138 -5.99 -3.34 3.31
CA GLU A 138 -7.02 -3.65 2.33
C GLU A 138 -8.06 -4.59 2.96
N THR A 139 -9.33 -4.21 2.87
CA THR A 139 -10.45 -4.99 3.42
C THR A 139 -10.79 -6.21 2.57
N ASP A 140 -10.56 -6.15 1.25
CA ASP A 140 -10.80 -7.26 0.32
C ASP A 140 -9.62 -7.47 -0.65
N PRO A 141 -8.81 -8.53 -0.45
CA PRO A 141 -7.64 -8.79 -1.28
C PRO A 141 -7.95 -9.21 -2.72
N PHE A 142 -9.19 -9.59 -3.02
CA PHE A 142 -9.59 -10.04 -4.35
C PHE A 142 -9.92 -8.91 -5.32
N THR A 143 -10.00 -7.67 -4.85
CA THR A 143 -10.13 -6.51 -5.74
C THR A 143 -8.93 -6.40 -6.68
N ASN A 144 -7.74 -6.82 -6.23
CA ASN A 144 -6.48 -6.66 -6.96
C ASN A 144 -5.85 -7.95 -7.47
N ILE A 145 -6.37 -9.10 -7.04
CA ILE A 145 -5.88 -10.42 -7.45
C ILE A 145 -6.96 -11.07 -8.32
N GLN A 146 -6.68 -11.20 -9.62
CA GLN A 146 -7.52 -11.98 -10.51
C GLN A 146 -7.49 -13.45 -10.07
N LYS A 147 -8.67 -14.07 -9.95
CA LYS A 147 -8.79 -15.51 -9.73
C LYS A 147 -8.37 -16.22 -11.02
N VAL A 148 -7.12 -16.67 -11.07
CA VAL A 148 -6.62 -17.55 -12.13
C VAL A 148 -6.76 -18.98 -11.63
N TYR A 149 -7.58 -19.79 -12.30
CA TYR A 149 -7.87 -21.15 -11.84
C TYR A 149 -6.93 -22.19 -12.45
N LEU A 150 -6.41 -21.97 -13.67
CA LEU A 150 -5.53 -22.91 -14.37
C LEU A 150 -4.54 -22.16 -15.28
N VAL A 151 -3.32 -22.70 -15.35
CA VAL A 151 -2.29 -22.34 -16.33
C VAL A 151 -2.05 -23.60 -17.15
N ASP A 152 -2.33 -23.56 -18.45
CA ASP A 152 -1.97 -24.65 -19.36
C ASP A 152 -0.49 -24.57 -19.77
N GLN A 153 0.00 -25.60 -20.47
CA GLN A 153 1.41 -25.67 -20.90
C GLN A 153 1.79 -24.58 -21.92
N ASP A 154 0.81 -23.89 -22.49
CA ASP A 154 0.96 -22.83 -23.48
C ASP A 154 0.80 -21.43 -22.87
N GLY A 155 0.64 -21.34 -21.54
CA GLY A 155 0.56 -20.07 -20.80
C GLY A 155 -0.79 -19.35 -20.95
N ILE A 156 -1.86 -20.04 -21.36
CA ILE A 156 -3.21 -19.48 -21.45
C ILE A 156 -3.86 -19.52 -20.07
N PHE A 157 -4.36 -18.36 -19.63
CA PHE A 157 -5.04 -18.20 -18.36
C PHE A 157 -6.55 -18.35 -18.53
N LEU A 158 -7.16 -19.29 -17.80
CA LEU A 158 -8.61 -19.28 -17.61
C LEU A 158 -8.94 -18.34 -16.45
N VAL A 159 -9.41 -17.14 -16.80
CA VAL A 159 -9.94 -16.13 -15.87
C VAL A 159 -11.44 -16.38 -15.74
N ALA A 160 -11.93 -16.55 -14.51
CA ALA A 160 -13.37 -16.64 -14.21
C ALA A 160 -13.76 -15.67 -13.10
#